data_AF-A0A6L8AD36-F1
#
_entry.id   AF-A0A6L8AD36-F1
#
_cell.length_a   1.000
_cell.length_b   1.000
_cell.length_c   1.000
_cell.angle_alpha   90.00
_cell.angle_beta   90.00
_cell.angle_gamma   90.00
#
_symmetry.space_group_name_H-M   'P 1'
#
loop_
_entity.id
_entity.type
_entity.pdbx_description
1 polymer ?
#
loop_
_entity_poly.entity_id
_entity_poly.type
_entity_poly.pdbx_seq_one_letter_code
_entity_poly.pdbx_strand_id
1 'polypeptide(L)'
;MSKDLQIYFNPNCSKCRSALEIVGSEGTSFEVVLYLDHPLSRDQLEVIIDNLYDPIPDLVRKDRKFSELGLDATDYRTRDSVIDLLLEHPELMQRPLIQKKGKWSIARSQEKVLEILRD
;
A
#
# COMPACT_ATOMS: atom_id res chain seq x y z
N MET A 1 3.89 15.43 -15.39
CA MET A 1 4.35 14.09 -15.80
C MET A 1 4.07 13.16 -14.64
N SER A 2 3.07 12.29 -14.76
CA SER A 2 2.85 11.26 -13.73
C SER A 2 3.96 10.24 -13.89
N LYS A 3 4.69 9.92 -12.82
CA LYS A 3 5.70 8.86 -12.88
C LYS A 3 5.01 7.51 -12.98
N ASP A 4 5.57 6.62 -13.78
CA ASP A 4 5.04 5.27 -13.99
C ASP A 4 5.25 4.34 -12.78
N LEU A 5 5.90 4.82 -11.72
CA LEU A 5 6.22 4.07 -10.51
C LEU A 5 6.09 4.97 -9.27
N GLN A 6 5.23 4.59 -8.34
CA GLN A 6 5.07 5.24 -7.04
C GLN A 6 5.16 4.22 -5.91
N ILE A 7 5.73 4.63 -4.77
CA ILE A 7 5.80 3.82 -3.56
C ILE A 7 5.19 4.56 -2.38
N TYR A 8 4.14 3.97 -1.82
CA TYR A 8 3.44 4.44 -0.64
C TYR A 8 4.11 3.84 0.59
N PHE A 9 4.64 4.73 1.41
CA PHE A 9 5.71 4.41 2.34
C PHE A 9 5.50 5.06 3.71
N ASN A 10 5.99 4.42 4.78
CA ASN A 10 6.13 5.01 6.11
C ASN A 10 7.61 4.94 6.56
N PRO A 11 8.28 6.08 6.86
CA PRO A 11 9.68 6.17 7.27
C PRO A 11 10.08 5.26 8.43
N ASN A 12 9.15 5.01 9.35
CA ASN A 12 9.38 4.23 10.55
C ASN A 12 9.34 2.70 10.29
N CYS A 13 9.20 2.26 9.04
CA CYS A 13 9.12 0.84 8.71
C CYS A 13 10.40 0.32 8.02
N SER A 14 11.12 -0.58 8.71
CA SER A 14 12.34 -1.22 8.20
C SER A 14 12.15 -1.93 6.86
N LYS A 15 11.05 -2.68 6.69
CA LYS A 15 10.72 -3.37 5.42
C LYS A 15 10.51 -2.40 4.25
N CYS A 16 9.99 -1.21 4.55
CA CYS A 16 9.77 -0.21 3.52
C CYS A 16 11.09 0.42 3.05
N ARG A 17 12.11 0.53 3.92
CA ARG A 17 13.44 1.04 3.51
C ARG A 17 14.14 0.09 2.54
N SER A 18 14.08 -1.21 2.79
CA SER A 18 14.62 -2.21 1.86
C SER A 18 13.90 -2.18 0.50
N ALA A 19 12.59 -1.93 0.47
CA ALA A 19 11.87 -1.76 -0.78
C ALA A 19 12.33 -0.52 -1.56
N LEU A 20 12.56 0.62 -0.88
CA LEU A 20 13.10 1.82 -1.51
C LEU A 20 14.50 1.61 -2.11
N GLU A 21 15.37 0.89 -1.41
CA GLU A 21 16.72 0.56 -1.90
C GLU A 21 16.65 -0.30 -3.17
N ILE A 22 15.80 -1.33 -3.19
CA ILE A 22 15.62 -2.19 -4.36
C ILE A 22 15.09 -1.40 -5.54
N VAL A 23 14.02 -0.62 -5.34
CA VAL A 23 13.42 0.22 -6.39
C VAL A 23 14.42 1.24 -6.94
N GLY A 24 15.23 1.84 -6.07
CA GLY A 24 16.28 2.79 -6.49
C GLY A 24 17.44 2.13 -7.24
N SER A 25 17.75 0.86 -6.95
CA SER A 25 18.83 0.13 -7.61
C SER A 25 18.56 -0.21 -9.09
N GLU A 26 17.29 -0.30 -9.48
CA GLU A 26 16.87 -0.56 -10.87
C GLU A 26 17.05 0.67 -11.79
N GLY A 27 17.45 1.83 -11.25
CA GLY A 27 17.69 3.06 -12.03
C GLY A 27 16.43 3.70 -12.63
N THR A 28 15.24 3.19 -12.30
CA THR A 28 13.96 3.74 -12.75
C THR A 28 13.55 4.93 -11.87
N SER A 29 13.10 6.02 -12.48
CA SER A 29 12.57 7.15 -11.70
C SER A 29 11.26 6.79 -11.03
N PHE A 30 11.16 6.99 -9.71
CA PHE A 30 9.95 6.74 -8.94
C PHE A 30 9.56 7.93 -8.05
N GLU A 31 8.34 7.91 -7.53
CA GLU A 31 7.85 8.85 -6.53
C GLU A 31 7.66 8.17 -5.18
N VAL A 32 8.03 8.83 -4.10
CA VAL A 32 7.75 8.37 -2.73
C VAL A 32 6.58 9.17 -2.19
N VAL A 33 5.53 8.47 -1.75
CA VAL A 33 4.34 9.08 -1.16
C VAL A 33 4.26 8.72 0.32
N LEU A 34 4.36 9.74 1.18
CA LEU A 34 4.19 9.63 2.62
C LEU A 34 2.69 9.65 2.95
N TYR A 35 2.04 8.51 2.77
CA TYR A 35 0.58 8.42 2.80
C TYR A 35 -0.07 8.72 4.16
N LEU A 36 0.71 8.79 5.25
CA LEU A 36 0.21 9.24 6.55
C LEU A 36 0.22 10.76 6.68
N ASP A 37 1.14 11.44 6.00
CA ASP A 37 1.20 12.90 5.94
C ASP A 37 0.22 13.43 4.87
N HIS A 38 -0.03 12.60 3.85
CA HIS A 38 -0.96 12.86 2.75
C HIS A 38 -1.95 11.69 2.62
N PRO A 39 -2.97 11.62 3.51
CA PRO A 39 -3.96 10.54 3.49
C PRO A 39 -4.72 10.52 2.18
N LEU A 40 -5.06 9.30 1.74
CA LEU A 40 -5.80 9.06 0.52
C LEU A 40 -7.27 9.44 0.67
N SER A 41 -7.83 10.02 -0.37
CA SER A 41 -9.28 10.21 -0.51
C SER A 41 -9.99 8.90 -0.87
N ARG A 42 -11.32 8.88 -0.73
CA ARG A 42 -12.16 7.74 -1.14
C ARG A 42 -11.91 7.35 -2.60
N ASP A 43 -11.98 8.33 -3.50
CA ASP A 43 -11.80 8.10 -4.94
C ASP A 43 -10.43 7.47 -5.24
N GLN A 44 -9.38 7.88 -4.51
CA GLN A 44 -8.06 7.28 -4.68
C GLN A 44 -8.02 5.83 -4.16
N LEU A 45 -8.63 5.54 -3.01
CA LEU A 45 -8.73 4.18 -2.48
C LEU A 45 -9.53 3.25 -3.40
N GLU A 46 -10.60 3.77 -4.00
CA GLU A 46 -11.39 3.08 -5.02
C GLU A 46 -10.54 2.71 -6.23
N VAL A 47 -9.75 3.66 -6.76
CA VAL A 47 -8.83 3.41 -7.88
C VAL A 47 -7.76 2.38 -7.52
N ILE A 48 -7.21 2.43 -6.29
CA ILE A 48 -6.24 1.44 -5.81
C ILE A 48 -6.87 0.05 -5.80
N ILE A 49 -8.04 -0.11 -5.19
CA ILE A 49 -8.73 -1.39 -5.05
C ILE A 49 -9.08 -1.98 -6.43
N ASP A 50 -9.54 -1.15 -7.37
CA ASP A 50 -9.90 -1.60 -8.72
C ASP A 50 -8.70 -2.09 -9.55
N ASN A 51 -7.49 -1.69 -9.14
CA ASN A 51 -6.26 -2.04 -9.83
C ASN A 51 -5.29 -2.84 -8.94
N LEU A 52 -5.77 -3.33 -7.80
CA LEU A 52 -4.99 -4.10 -6.85
C LEU A 52 -4.85 -5.54 -7.34
N TYR A 53 -3.61 -6.02 -7.41
CA TYR A 53 -3.32 -7.41 -7.76
C TYR A 53 -3.62 -8.36 -6.60
N ASP A 54 -3.39 -7.91 -5.37
CA ASP A 54 -3.60 -8.68 -4.15
C ASP A 54 -5.07 -8.63 -3.69
N PRO A 55 -5.52 -9.57 -2.83
CA PRO A 55 -6.87 -9.54 -2.27
C PRO A 55 -7.15 -8.23 -1.52
N ILE A 56 -8.33 -7.65 -1.74
CA ILE A 56 -8.77 -6.39 -1.09
C ILE A 56 -8.58 -6.42 0.44
N PRO A 57 -8.95 -7.49 1.17
CA PRO A 57 -8.79 -7.54 2.62
C PRO A 57 -7.33 -7.55 3.10
N ASP A 58 -6.36 -7.81 2.21
CA ASP A 58 -4.93 -7.79 2.53
C ASP A 58 -4.35 -6.38 2.47
N LEU A 59 -5.08 -5.42 1.90
CA LEU A 59 -4.76 -3.99 1.98
C LEU A 59 -4.86 -3.46 3.41
N VAL A 60 -5.59 -4.15 4.29
CA VAL A 60 -5.69 -3.82 5.71
C VAL A 60 -4.63 -4.59 6.51
N ARG A 61 -3.78 -3.85 7.20
CA ARG A 61 -2.75 -4.34 8.11
C ARG A 61 -3.39 -4.78 9.43
N LYS A 62 -3.33 -6.09 9.68
CA LYS A 62 -3.88 -6.75 10.88
C LYS A 62 -2.79 -6.94 11.94
N ASP A 63 -2.32 -5.84 12.53
CA ASP A 63 -1.28 -5.86 13.56
C ASP A 63 -1.83 -5.46 14.94
N ARG A 64 -0.93 -5.16 15.88
CA ARG A 64 -1.29 -4.74 17.24
C ARG A 64 -2.27 -3.54 17.24
N LYS A 65 -2.11 -2.56 16.34
CA LYS A 65 -2.99 -1.39 16.28
C LYS A 65 -4.40 -1.80 15.88
N PHE A 66 -4.54 -2.72 14.92
CA PHE A 66 -5.83 -3.29 14.52
C PHE A 66 -6.54 -3.94 15.71
N SER A 67 -5.82 -4.74 16.51
CA SER A 67 -6.37 -5.36 17.72
C SER A 67 -6.69 -4.37 18.84
N GLU A 68 -5.86 -3.34 19.04
CA GLU A 68 -6.09 -2.29 20.05
C GLU A 68 -7.34 -1.45 19.76
N LEU A 69 -7.70 -1.31 18.49
CA LEU A 69 -8.94 -0.67 18.05
C LEU A 69 -10.18 -1.58 18.20
N GLY A 70 -10.01 -2.83 18.62
CA GLY A 70 -11.11 -3.78 18.82
C GLY A 70 -11.77 -4.25 17.51
N LEU A 71 -11.05 -4.17 16.40
CA LEU A 71 -11.55 -4.50 15.07
C LEU A 71 -11.52 -6.01 14.80
N ASP A 72 -12.52 -6.52 14.07
CA ASP A 72 -12.56 -7.90 13.59
C ASP A 72 -12.23 -7.96 12.09
N ALA A 73 -11.27 -8.80 11.71
CA ALA A 73 -10.86 -8.96 10.31
C ALA A 73 -11.97 -9.50 9.40
N THR A 74 -13.01 -10.12 9.97
CA THR A 74 -14.17 -10.63 9.25
C THR A 74 -15.14 -9.53 8.80
N ASP A 75 -15.07 -8.32 9.36
CA ASP A 75 -15.88 -7.17 8.96
C ASP A 75 -15.32 -6.47 7.70
N TYR A 76 -14.02 -6.58 7.48
CA TYR A 76 -13.29 -5.86 6.42
C TYR A 76 -12.98 -6.76 5.22
N ARG A 77 -14.04 -7.33 4.65
CA ARG A 77 -13.96 -8.30 3.54
C ARG A 77 -14.41 -7.72 2.19
N THR A 78 -15.06 -6.57 2.21
CA THR A 78 -15.66 -5.93 1.02
C THR A 78 -14.89 -4.67 0.65
N ARG A 79 -15.07 -4.21 -0.59
CA ARG A 79 -14.52 -2.95 -1.07
C ARG A 79 -14.90 -1.79 -0.14
N ASP A 80 -16.19 -1.60 0.11
CA ASP A 80 -16.68 -0.46 0.88
C ASP A 80 -16.20 -0.51 2.33
N SER A 81 -16.29 -1.68 2.99
CA SER A 81 -15.82 -1.79 4.37
C SER A 81 -14.31 -1.57 4.53
N VAL A 82 -13.51 -2.01 3.56
CA VAL A 82 -12.06 -1.72 3.56
C VAL A 82 -11.78 -0.24 3.31
N ILE A 83 -12.49 0.42 2.39
CA ILE A 83 -12.32 1.86 2.13
C ILE A 83 -12.68 2.66 3.37
N ASP A 84 -13.85 2.40 3.96
CA ASP A 84 -14.34 3.12 5.14
C ASP A 84 -13.33 3.02 6.29
N LEU A 85 -12.79 1.82 6.51
CA LEU A 85 -11.76 1.59 7.51
C LEU A 85 -10.48 2.39 7.24
N LEU A 86 -10.01 2.43 6.00
CA LEU A 86 -8.76 3.11 5.65
C LEU A 86 -8.90 4.63 5.59
N LEU A 87 -10.11 5.14 5.41
CA LEU A 87 -10.41 6.58 5.57
C LEU A 87 -10.38 6.99 7.04
N GLU A 88 -10.92 6.16 7.93
CA GLU A 88 -10.94 6.43 9.37
C GLU A 88 -9.56 6.18 10.02
N HIS A 89 -8.85 5.15 9.56
CA HIS A 89 -7.57 4.71 10.11
C HIS A 89 -6.54 4.48 8.99
N PRO A 90 -6.01 5.55 8.36
CA PRO A 90 -5.02 5.43 7.29
C PRO A 90 -3.80 4.61 7.71
N GLU A 91 -3.40 4.62 8.99
CA GLU A 91 -2.27 3.84 9.51
C GLU A 91 -2.41 2.33 9.35
N LEU A 92 -3.64 1.85 9.21
CA LEU A 92 -3.96 0.45 8.96
C LEU A 92 -3.78 0.07 7.49
N MET A 93 -3.48 0.99 6.58
CA MET A 93 -3.13 0.61 5.21
C MET A 93 -1.83 -0.19 5.21
N GLN A 94 -1.85 -1.32 4.52
CA GLN A 94 -0.71 -2.20 4.35
C GLN A 94 0.38 -1.47 3.56
N ARG A 95 1.62 -1.65 4.00
CA ARG A 95 2.80 -0.99 3.44
C ARG A 95 3.99 -1.97 3.33
N PRO A 96 4.92 -1.73 2.39
CA PRO A 96 4.84 -0.73 1.33
C PRO A 96 3.84 -1.16 0.25
N LEU A 97 3.15 -0.18 -0.33
CA LEU A 97 2.23 -0.36 -1.45
C LEU A 97 2.85 0.30 -2.68
N ILE A 98 2.98 -0.44 -3.78
CA ILE A 98 3.65 0.05 -5.00
C ILE A 98 2.62 0.16 -6.11
N GLN A 99 2.61 1.31 -6.77
CA GLN A 99 1.91 1.52 -8.04
C GLN A 99 2.93 1.46 -9.17
N LYS A 100 2.64 0.68 -10.22
CA LYS A 100 3.43 0.65 -11.45
C LYS A 100 2.51 0.61 -12.66
N LYS A 101 2.62 1.58 -13.58
CA LYS A 101 1.79 1.68 -14.80
C LYS A 101 0.28 1.53 -14.54
N GLY A 102 -0.21 2.07 -13.43
CA GLY A 102 -1.61 1.99 -13.02
C GLY A 102 -2.01 0.76 -12.22
N LYS A 103 -1.13 -0.25 -12.08
CA LYS A 103 -1.36 -1.46 -11.27
C LYS A 103 -0.80 -1.31 -9.88
N TRP A 104 -1.48 -1.87 -8.89
CA TRP A 104 -1.13 -1.75 -7.47
C TRP A 104 -0.84 -3.10 -6.86
N SER A 105 0.21 -3.17 -6.04
CA SER A 105 0.62 -4.41 -5.38
C SER A 105 1.22 -4.15 -4.00
N ILE A 106 0.96 -5.06 -3.07
CA ILE A 106 1.42 -5.04 -1.69
C ILE A 106 2.80 -5.69 -1.60
N ALA A 107 3.84 -4.87 -1.47
CA ALA A 107 5.22 -5.32 -1.59
C ALA A 107 5.87 -5.67 -0.23
N ARG A 108 5.33 -6.67 0.47
CA ARG A 108 5.78 -7.02 1.85
C ARG A 108 7.12 -7.76 1.93
N SER A 109 7.67 -8.19 0.81
CA SER A 109 8.95 -8.92 0.72
C SER A 109 9.79 -8.40 -0.45
N GLN A 110 11.09 -8.66 -0.41
CA GLN A 110 12.00 -8.22 -1.47
C GLN A 110 11.66 -8.89 -2.81
N GLU A 111 11.28 -10.16 -2.77
CA GLU A 111 10.88 -10.93 -3.96
C GLU A 111 9.66 -10.30 -4.63
N LYS A 112 8.66 -9.87 -3.84
CA LYS A 112 7.48 -9.21 -4.37
C LYS A 112 7.80 -7.84 -4.97
N VAL A 113 8.71 -7.08 -4.38
CA VAL A 113 9.21 -5.82 -4.98
C VAL A 113 9.84 -6.11 -6.34
N LEU A 114 10.72 -7.10 -6.44
CA LEU A 114 11.38 -7.47 -7.70
C LEU A 114 10.38 -7.99 -8.75
N GLU A 115 9.37 -8.76 -8.34
CA GLU A 115 8.27 -9.21 -9.21
C GLU A 115 7.56 -8.01 -9.85
N ILE A 116 7.14 -7.03 -9.04
CA ILE A 116 6.49 -5.80 -9.52
C ILE A 116 7.40 -5.02 -10.47
N LEU A 117 8.71 -4.95 -10.19
CA LEU A 117 9.66 -4.21 -11.01
C LEU A 117 9.98 -4.88 -12.36
N ARG A 118 9.73 -6.19 -12.51
CA ARG A 118 9.96 -6.92 -13.76
C ARG A 118 8.78 -6.90 -14.74
N ASP A 119 7.58 -6.53 -14.28
CA ASP A 119 6.31 -6.52 -15.05
C ASP A 119 6.10 -5.23 -15.90
#